data_AF-A0A7J7K9X4-F1
#
_entry.id   AF-A0A7J7K9X4-F1
#
_cell.length_a   1.000
_cell.length_b   1.000
_cell.length_c   1.000
_cell.angle_alpha   90.00
_cell.angle_beta   90.00
_cell.angle_gamma   90.00
#
_symmetry.space_group_name_H-M   'P 1'
#
loop_
_entity.id
_entity.type
_entity.pdbx_description
1 polymer ?
#
loop_
_entity_poly.entity_id
_entity_poly.type
_entity_poly.pdbx_seq_one_letter_code
_entity_poly.pdbx_strand_id
1 'polypeptide(L)'
;MHCPLHVYVDHRFYEEIGHRNPKGSSNNIGFIIAKITLYKTRSVDPLADVVSGDDSQTYLNRFSTLNHEDYCMGIIFTVVDFAQGVLGLAWIAEDSSLGSGVCSSPFVFRNSSVLYFNSAIVSQKNYGRIISRPMFSITVTHELGHAFGAEHDDVQRYSCAPGGLAGNYIMFHLSGDGLKPNHFRFSACSINSIYKVLYIRTQIRADVCFLKKYAGFCGNIFIDNAGKGNIPVNGLCQNGVGFCDEDLACRQLDDKHLRSDIARLFKDSTSVTLNFLANNWYIAILSVTGVSFLVVIFMLVHRKAKPVQSMAYKDGRMAYAWFEARLRLQKIEKELEELDAYEPPQTYSYPVAIHRLSYQFPSAPKSVISE
;
A
#
# COMPACT_ATOMS: atom_id res chain seq x y z
N MET A 1 17.45 -3.77 8.97
CA MET A 1 17.25 -5.22 8.68
C MET A 1 15.83 -5.38 8.20
N HIS A 2 15.57 -6.27 7.24
CA HIS A 2 14.22 -6.46 6.73
C HIS A 2 13.72 -7.87 7.01
N CYS A 3 12.48 -7.97 7.48
CA CYS A 3 11.77 -9.21 7.71
C CYS A 3 11.03 -9.59 6.41
N PRO A 4 11.46 -10.62 5.66
CA PRO A 4 10.72 -11.11 4.51
C PRO A 4 9.41 -11.76 4.96
N LEU A 5 8.28 -11.26 4.46
CA LEU A 5 6.94 -11.77 4.71
C LEU A 5 6.49 -12.70 3.59
N HIS A 6 5.88 -13.83 3.96
CA HIS A 6 5.02 -14.62 3.10
C HIS A 6 3.57 -14.28 3.41
N VAL A 7 2.95 -13.54 2.51
CA VAL A 7 1.57 -13.11 2.63
C VAL A 7 0.65 -14.14 1.98
N TYR A 8 -0.32 -14.64 2.71
CA TYR A 8 -1.38 -15.47 2.18
C TYR A 8 -2.66 -14.64 2.10
N VAL A 9 -3.41 -14.85 1.03
CA VAL A 9 -4.70 -14.21 0.82
C VAL A 9 -5.68 -15.32 0.52
N ASP A 10 -6.62 -15.52 1.43
CA ASP A 10 -7.60 -16.59 1.30
C ASP A 10 -8.70 -16.24 0.28
N HIS A 11 -9.51 -17.24 -0.07
CA HIS A 11 -10.54 -17.06 -1.10
C HIS A 11 -11.60 -16.03 -0.73
N ARG A 12 -11.82 -15.80 0.56
CA ARG A 12 -12.79 -14.83 1.08
C ARG A 12 -12.26 -13.40 0.96
N PHE A 13 -10.98 -13.19 1.25
CA PHE A 13 -10.32 -11.89 1.09
C PHE A 13 -10.09 -11.51 -0.36
N TYR A 14 -9.85 -12.50 -1.21
CA TYR A 14 -9.76 -12.31 -2.66
C TYR A 14 -11.00 -11.59 -3.24
N GLU A 15 -12.20 -11.87 -2.71
CA GLU A 15 -13.46 -11.30 -3.16
C GLU A 15 -13.70 -9.83 -2.72
N GLU A 16 -12.89 -9.28 -1.81
CA GLU A 16 -13.23 -8.03 -1.09
C GLU A 16 -12.22 -6.87 -1.29
N ILE A 17 -11.18 -7.05 -2.12
CA ILE A 17 -10.06 -6.07 -2.16
C ILE A 17 -10.46 -4.74 -2.86
N GLY A 18 -10.36 -3.61 -2.13
CA GLY A 18 -10.64 -2.23 -2.58
C GLY A 18 -9.59 -1.16 -2.17
N HIS A 19 -9.65 0.02 -2.82
CA HIS A 19 -8.54 0.96 -3.10
C HIS A 19 -8.05 1.95 -1.99
N ARG A 20 -6.79 2.43 -2.18
CA ARG A 20 -6.09 3.71 -1.81
C ARG A 20 -4.69 3.51 -1.19
N ASN A 21 -3.79 4.47 -1.30
CA ASN A 21 -2.42 4.35 -0.77
C ASN A 21 -2.33 4.85 0.69
N PRO A 22 -1.78 4.06 1.62
CA PRO A 22 -1.14 4.61 2.81
C PRO A 22 0.30 5.00 2.49
N LYS A 23 0.64 6.28 2.70
CA LYS A 23 2.04 6.73 2.74
C LYS A 23 2.55 6.54 4.17
N GLY A 24 3.56 5.70 4.35
CA GLY A 24 4.26 5.55 5.62
C GLY A 24 5.73 5.24 5.38
N SER A 25 6.61 6.03 6.00
CA SER A 25 8.06 5.85 5.98
C SER A 25 8.54 5.74 7.43
N SER A 26 9.26 4.66 7.75
CA SER A 26 9.89 4.44 9.05
C SER A 26 11.26 3.78 8.83
N ASN A 27 12.28 4.21 9.58
CA ASN A 27 13.66 3.78 9.41
C ASN A 27 14.05 2.61 10.32
N ASN A 28 14.91 1.76 9.76
CA ASN A 28 15.82 0.75 10.33
C ASN A 28 15.31 -0.69 10.52
N ILE A 29 14.01 -0.91 10.75
CA ILE A 29 13.39 -2.24 10.71
C ILE A 29 12.12 -2.14 9.87
N GLY A 30 12.06 -2.94 8.81
CA GLY A 30 10.96 -2.91 7.85
C GLY A 30 10.57 -4.31 7.41
N PHE A 31 9.38 -4.41 6.85
CA PHE A 31 8.89 -5.62 6.21
C PHE A 31 9.15 -5.52 4.71
N ILE A 32 9.55 -6.63 4.10
CA ILE A 32 9.57 -6.78 2.64
C ILE A 32 8.66 -7.94 2.31
N ILE A 33 7.79 -7.78 1.33
CA ILE A 33 6.94 -8.88 0.88
C ILE A 33 7.77 -9.73 -0.06
N ALA A 34 8.08 -10.94 0.39
CA ALA A 34 8.93 -11.87 -0.34
C ALA A 34 8.10 -12.84 -1.20
N LYS A 35 6.88 -13.18 -0.76
CA LYS A 35 5.93 -13.99 -1.53
C LYS A 35 4.49 -13.64 -1.16
N ILE A 36 3.59 -13.71 -2.14
CA ILE A 36 2.15 -13.65 -1.96
C ILE A 36 1.55 -14.95 -2.52
N THR A 37 0.81 -15.72 -1.72
CA THR A 37 0.06 -16.91 -2.15
C THR A 37 -1.43 -16.63 -2.11
N LEU A 38 -2.13 -16.92 -3.21
CA LEU A 38 -3.55 -16.61 -3.40
C LEU A 38 -4.40 -17.87 -3.51
N TYR A 39 -5.25 -18.12 -2.52
CA TYR A 39 -6.27 -19.17 -2.65
C TYR A 39 -7.48 -18.59 -3.36
N LYS A 40 -7.69 -18.91 -4.64
CA LYS A 40 -8.77 -18.30 -5.44
C LYS A 40 -10.16 -18.88 -5.16
N THR A 41 -10.22 -20.15 -4.77
CA THR A 41 -11.48 -20.87 -4.61
C THR A 41 -11.45 -21.65 -3.32
N ARG A 42 -12.65 -21.93 -2.79
CA ARG A 42 -12.82 -22.73 -1.59
C ARG A 42 -12.15 -24.11 -1.70
N SER A 43 -12.13 -24.71 -2.89
CA SER A 43 -11.56 -26.05 -3.13
C SER A 43 -10.04 -26.12 -3.00
N VAL A 44 -9.33 -24.99 -3.16
CA VAL A 44 -7.85 -24.93 -3.06
C VAL A 44 -7.37 -24.23 -1.79
N ASP A 45 -8.28 -23.68 -1.00
CA ASP A 45 -7.96 -23.05 0.29
C ASP A 45 -7.89 -24.13 1.39
N PRO A 46 -6.70 -24.40 1.96
CA PRO A 46 -6.56 -25.38 3.02
C PRO A 46 -7.24 -24.98 4.34
N LEU A 47 -7.76 -23.75 4.44
CA LEU A 47 -8.41 -23.15 5.61
C LEU A 47 -9.89 -22.83 5.36
N ALA A 48 -10.49 -23.46 4.33
CA ALA A 48 -11.88 -23.30 3.93
C ALA A 48 -12.91 -23.94 4.87
N ASP A 49 -12.46 -24.75 5.83
CA ASP A 49 -13.28 -25.42 6.84
C ASP A 49 -13.70 -24.47 7.96
N VAL A 50 -12.85 -23.51 8.32
CA VAL A 50 -13.17 -22.47 9.31
C VAL A 50 -14.17 -21.47 8.73
N VAL A 51 -15.21 -21.11 9.47
CA VAL A 51 -16.28 -20.20 9.03
C VAL A 51 -16.50 -19.03 10.01
N SER A 52 -17.32 -18.06 9.62
CA SER A 52 -17.69 -16.94 10.51
C SER A 52 -18.41 -17.46 11.74
N GLY A 53 -18.03 -16.96 12.92
CA GLY A 53 -18.47 -17.45 14.22
C GLY A 53 -17.53 -18.45 14.88
N ASP A 54 -16.55 -19.00 14.15
CA ASP A 54 -15.52 -19.87 14.73
C ASP A 54 -14.47 -19.07 15.52
N ASP A 55 -13.76 -19.79 16.39
CA ASP A 55 -12.68 -19.23 17.19
C ASP A 55 -11.40 -18.98 16.36
N SER A 56 -10.82 -17.79 16.55
CA SER A 56 -9.61 -17.34 15.86
C SER A 56 -8.40 -18.26 16.10
N GLN A 57 -8.28 -18.88 17.28
CA GLN A 57 -7.19 -19.82 17.58
C GLN A 57 -7.21 -21.04 16.67
N THR A 58 -8.40 -21.52 16.30
CA THR A 58 -8.55 -22.65 15.37
C THR A 58 -7.95 -22.31 14.01
N TYR A 59 -8.22 -21.10 13.51
CA TYR A 59 -7.68 -20.62 12.26
C TYR A 59 -6.16 -20.44 12.31
N LEU A 60 -5.62 -19.85 13.38
CA LEU A 60 -4.17 -19.69 13.56
C LEU A 60 -3.46 -21.05 13.65
N ASN A 61 -4.01 -22.01 14.39
CA ASN A 61 -3.45 -23.35 14.52
C ASN A 61 -3.40 -24.07 13.17
N ARG A 62 -4.46 -23.96 12.36
CA ARG A 62 -4.52 -24.51 11.01
C ARG A 62 -3.51 -23.83 10.09
N PHE A 63 -3.44 -22.50 10.09
CA PHE A 63 -2.49 -21.73 9.28
C PHE A 63 -1.03 -22.07 9.65
N SER A 64 -0.76 -22.31 10.93
CA SER A 64 0.56 -22.72 11.42
C SER A 64 1.02 -24.10 10.92
N THR A 65 0.17 -24.89 10.25
CA THR A 65 0.59 -26.14 9.59
C THR A 65 1.22 -25.91 8.21
N LEU A 66 1.02 -24.72 7.62
CA LEU A 66 1.58 -24.38 6.31
C LEU A 66 3.05 -24.00 6.44
N ASN A 67 3.89 -24.45 5.51
CA ASN A 67 5.32 -24.17 5.54
C ASN A 67 5.62 -22.73 5.12
N HIS A 68 6.21 -21.97 6.05
CA HIS A 68 6.79 -20.64 5.83
C HIS A 68 8.14 -20.50 6.55
N GLU A 69 8.93 -21.57 6.61
CA GLU A 69 10.28 -21.60 7.22
C GLU A 69 11.29 -20.69 6.52
N ASP A 70 11.19 -20.57 5.20
CA ASP A 70 12.09 -19.73 4.38
C ASP A 70 11.87 -18.22 4.58
N TYR A 71 10.86 -17.85 5.35
CA TYR A 71 10.45 -16.47 5.58
C TYR A 71 10.59 -16.09 7.05
N CYS A 72 10.74 -14.80 7.29
CA CYS A 72 10.75 -14.30 8.66
C CYS A 72 9.41 -14.51 9.34
N MET A 73 8.32 -14.38 8.57
CA MET A 73 6.98 -14.59 9.06
C MET A 73 5.99 -14.88 7.92
N GLY A 74 5.07 -15.82 8.17
CA GLY A 74 3.85 -16.02 7.41
C GLY A 74 2.70 -15.20 8.00
N ILE A 75 1.95 -14.50 7.16
CA ILE A 75 0.73 -13.80 7.58
C ILE A 75 -0.39 -14.08 6.59
N ILE A 76 -1.59 -14.40 7.07
CA ILE A 76 -2.76 -14.60 6.23
C ILE A 76 -3.83 -13.54 6.45
N PHE A 77 -4.37 -13.03 5.34
CA PHE A 77 -5.50 -12.11 5.30
C PHE A 77 -6.77 -12.83 4.89
N THR A 78 -7.82 -12.61 5.69
CA THR A 78 -9.14 -13.24 5.53
C THR A 78 -10.29 -12.25 5.76
N VAL A 79 -11.52 -12.67 5.47
CA VAL A 79 -12.77 -11.93 5.73
C VAL A 79 -13.70 -12.79 6.61
N VAL A 80 -13.13 -13.72 7.38
CA VAL A 80 -13.87 -14.47 8.40
C VAL A 80 -14.22 -13.56 9.57
N ASP A 81 -15.49 -13.50 9.94
CA ASP A 81 -15.93 -12.81 11.15
C ASP A 81 -15.74 -13.73 12.35
N PHE A 82 -14.64 -13.60 13.08
CA PHE A 82 -14.32 -14.48 14.20
C PHE A 82 -15.22 -14.25 15.41
N ALA A 83 -15.38 -15.29 16.22
CA ALA A 83 -16.10 -15.22 17.49
C ALA A 83 -15.60 -14.06 18.36
N GLN A 84 -16.50 -13.45 19.13
CA GLN A 84 -16.19 -12.43 20.14
C GLN A 84 -15.56 -11.14 19.56
N GLY A 85 -15.65 -10.92 18.25
CA GLY A 85 -15.15 -9.70 17.63
C GLY A 85 -13.62 -9.64 17.52
N VAL A 86 -12.95 -10.80 17.48
CA VAL A 86 -11.50 -10.86 17.25
C VAL A 86 -11.18 -10.46 15.80
N LEU A 87 -10.17 -9.60 15.64
CA LEU A 87 -9.73 -9.10 14.33
C LEU A 87 -8.43 -9.73 13.84
N GLY A 88 -7.65 -10.34 14.72
CA GLY A 88 -6.38 -10.96 14.39
C GLY A 88 -5.85 -11.80 15.55
N LEU A 89 -4.84 -12.61 15.25
CA LEU A 89 -4.11 -13.37 16.24
C LEU A 89 -2.71 -13.70 15.71
N ALA A 90 -1.70 -13.62 16.56
CA ALA A 90 -0.34 -14.02 16.26
C ALA A 90 0.27 -14.82 17.40
N TRP A 91 1.21 -15.71 17.08
CA TRP A 91 2.06 -16.27 18.11
C TRP A 91 3.02 -15.21 18.64
N ILE A 92 2.97 -14.95 19.94
CA ILE A 92 3.84 -13.96 20.57
C ILE A 92 5.26 -14.50 20.64
N ALA A 93 6.24 -13.70 20.21
CA ALA A 93 7.64 -14.10 20.34
C ALA A 93 8.11 -14.02 21.79
N GLU A 94 8.72 -15.11 22.25
CA GLU A 94 9.36 -15.19 23.55
C GLU A 94 10.83 -14.77 23.46
N ASP A 95 11.41 -14.38 24.59
CA ASP A 95 12.83 -14.08 24.76
C ASP A 95 13.70 -15.34 24.89
N SER A 96 13.33 -16.41 24.16
CA SER A 96 14.03 -17.69 24.13
C SER A 96 14.40 -18.10 22.70
N SER A 97 15.51 -18.84 22.55
CA SER A 97 16.01 -19.29 21.26
C SER A 97 15.07 -20.28 20.54
N LEU A 98 14.21 -20.97 21.29
CA LEU A 98 13.23 -21.95 20.81
C LEU A 98 11.80 -21.41 20.78
N GLY A 99 11.61 -20.10 20.96
CA GLY A 99 10.29 -19.48 21.04
C GLY A 99 9.59 -19.29 19.70
N SER A 100 8.35 -18.85 19.78
CA SER A 100 7.45 -18.53 18.67
C SER A 100 7.73 -17.16 18.03
N GLY A 101 6.87 -16.75 17.07
CA GLY A 101 6.93 -15.46 16.41
C GLY A 101 8.06 -15.37 15.37
N VAL A 102 8.53 -14.17 15.07
CA VAL A 102 9.48 -13.96 13.97
C VAL A 102 10.72 -14.85 14.06
N CYS A 103 11.10 -15.43 12.94
CA CYS A 103 12.28 -16.29 12.81
C CYS A 103 12.27 -17.55 13.68
N SER A 104 11.11 -17.98 14.19
CA SER A 104 10.99 -19.23 14.93
C SER A 104 11.36 -20.43 14.05
N SER A 105 12.04 -21.43 14.64
CA SER A 105 12.24 -22.71 13.96
C SER A 105 10.94 -23.51 13.87
N PRO A 106 10.79 -24.37 12.85
CA PRO A 106 9.69 -25.32 12.82
C PRO A 106 9.72 -26.21 14.07
N PHE A 107 8.54 -26.40 14.67
CA PHE A 107 8.34 -27.29 15.80
C PHE A 107 7.89 -28.65 15.28
N VAL A 108 8.73 -29.67 15.48
CA VAL A 108 8.47 -31.04 15.04
C VAL A 108 7.95 -31.87 16.22
N PHE A 109 6.72 -32.36 16.10
CA PHE A 109 6.11 -33.25 17.08
C PHE A 109 6.63 -34.69 16.95
N ARG A 110 6.45 -35.50 18.00
CA ARG A 110 6.86 -36.93 18.01
C ARG A 110 6.20 -37.77 16.91
N ASN A 111 4.99 -37.39 16.49
CA ASN A 111 4.26 -38.01 15.39
C ASN A 111 4.71 -37.50 14.00
N SER A 112 5.83 -36.77 13.91
CA SER A 112 6.37 -36.14 12.70
C SER A 112 5.54 -35.01 12.09
N SER A 113 4.44 -34.57 12.74
CA SER A 113 3.76 -33.35 12.30
C SER A 113 4.61 -32.12 12.62
N VAL A 114 4.55 -31.11 11.76
CA VAL A 114 5.35 -29.87 11.90
C VAL A 114 4.41 -28.67 12.04
N LEU A 115 4.72 -27.77 12.98
CA LEU A 115 4.08 -26.47 13.09
C LEU A 115 5.11 -25.35 12.94
N TYR A 116 4.67 -24.26 12.33
CA TYR A 116 5.46 -23.07 12.06
C TYR A 116 4.86 -21.91 12.86
N PHE A 117 5.50 -21.57 13.98
CA PHE A 117 5.00 -20.56 14.91
C PHE A 117 5.37 -19.12 14.54
N ASN A 118 5.98 -18.92 13.37
CA ASN A 118 6.18 -17.62 12.74
C ASN A 118 4.94 -17.22 11.93
N SER A 119 3.76 -17.39 12.52
CA SER A 119 2.44 -17.24 11.91
C SER A 119 1.61 -16.12 12.54
N ALA A 120 0.87 -15.38 11.71
CA ALA A 120 -0.26 -14.54 12.15
C ALA A 120 -1.44 -14.60 11.19
N ILE A 121 -2.62 -14.32 11.73
CA ILE A 121 -3.88 -14.23 10.99
C ILE A 121 -4.47 -12.84 11.22
N VAL A 122 -5.07 -12.24 10.18
CA VAL A 122 -5.80 -10.97 10.30
C VAL A 122 -7.06 -11.03 9.45
N SER A 123 -8.19 -10.68 10.06
CA SER A 123 -9.46 -10.51 9.39
C SER A 123 -9.77 -9.03 9.10
N GLN A 124 -10.38 -8.78 7.94
CA GLN A 124 -10.96 -7.48 7.62
C GLN A 124 -12.45 -7.37 7.99
N LYS A 125 -13.04 -8.37 8.66
CA LYS A 125 -14.45 -8.37 9.03
C LYS A 125 -14.64 -8.47 10.54
N ASN A 126 -15.61 -7.70 11.05
CA ASN A 126 -15.99 -7.69 12.46
C ASN A 126 -17.48 -7.37 12.61
N TYR A 127 -18.22 -8.22 13.33
CA TYR A 127 -19.66 -8.06 13.57
C TYR A 127 -20.45 -7.77 12.28
N GLY A 128 -20.19 -8.57 11.25
CA GLY A 128 -20.85 -8.50 9.95
C GLY A 128 -20.38 -7.36 9.04
N ARG A 129 -19.45 -6.51 9.48
CA ARG A 129 -18.99 -5.33 8.73
C ARG A 129 -17.53 -5.40 8.36
N ILE A 130 -17.21 -4.94 7.15
CA ILE A 130 -15.81 -4.74 6.72
C ILE A 130 -15.23 -3.54 7.45
N ILE A 131 -14.08 -3.73 8.10
CA ILE A 131 -13.38 -2.65 8.81
C ILE A 131 -12.66 -1.71 7.83
N SER A 132 -12.45 -0.48 8.28
CA SER A 132 -11.74 0.52 7.49
C SER A 132 -10.27 0.14 7.28
N ARG A 133 -9.65 0.60 6.18
CA ARG A 133 -8.25 0.29 5.87
C ARG A 133 -7.24 0.81 6.89
N PRO A 134 -7.42 2.00 7.51
CA PRO A 134 -6.61 2.41 8.66
C PRO A 134 -6.70 1.42 9.81
N MET A 135 -7.92 0.95 10.15
CA MET A 135 -8.11 -0.04 11.20
C MET A 135 -7.46 -1.37 10.85
N PHE A 136 -7.64 -1.88 9.62
CA PHE A 136 -6.96 -3.08 9.15
C PHE A 136 -5.44 -2.95 9.24
N SER A 137 -4.87 -1.80 8.85
CA SER A 137 -3.43 -1.56 8.94
C SER A 137 -2.93 -1.54 10.39
N ILE A 138 -3.73 -0.99 11.31
CA ILE A 138 -3.44 -0.99 12.75
C ILE A 138 -3.49 -2.42 13.28
N THR A 139 -4.52 -3.21 12.93
CA THR A 139 -4.64 -4.63 13.31
C THR A 139 -3.45 -5.44 12.80
N VAL A 140 -3.08 -5.29 11.52
CA VAL A 140 -1.86 -5.94 10.98
C VAL A 140 -0.63 -5.55 11.80
N THR A 141 -0.49 -4.28 12.13
CA THR A 141 0.66 -3.80 12.92
C THR A 141 0.63 -4.32 14.36
N HIS A 142 -0.55 -4.50 14.95
CA HIS A 142 -0.75 -5.09 16.27
C HIS A 142 -0.30 -6.55 16.29
N GLU A 143 -0.77 -7.37 15.34
CA GLU A 143 -0.37 -8.77 15.24
C GLU A 143 1.12 -8.93 14.95
N LEU A 144 1.68 -8.06 14.11
CA LEU A 144 3.13 -8.00 13.91
C LEU A 144 3.86 -7.58 15.20
N GLY A 145 3.28 -6.69 16.02
CA GLY A 145 3.81 -6.35 17.34
C GLY A 145 3.93 -7.58 18.24
N HIS A 146 2.88 -8.39 18.31
CA HIS A 146 2.89 -9.68 19.01
C HIS A 146 3.96 -10.62 18.47
N ALA A 147 4.03 -10.80 17.14
CA ALA A 147 5.04 -11.65 16.52
C ALA A 147 6.49 -11.20 16.77
N PHE A 148 6.69 -9.93 17.13
CA PHE A 148 7.99 -9.38 17.55
C PHE A 148 8.17 -9.37 19.08
N GLY A 149 7.20 -9.86 19.84
CA GLY A 149 7.30 -10.08 21.29
C GLY A 149 6.71 -8.98 22.16
N ALA A 150 5.97 -8.04 21.59
CA ALA A 150 5.17 -7.14 22.42
C ALA A 150 3.92 -7.87 22.93
N GLU A 151 3.71 -7.86 24.24
CA GLU A 151 2.40 -8.16 24.82
C GLU A 151 1.49 -6.92 24.75
N HIS A 152 0.25 -7.07 25.22
CA HIS A 152 -0.64 -5.94 25.37
C HIS A 152 -0.07 -4.88 26.32
N ASP A 153 -0.28 -3.61 25.99
CA ASP A 153 0.08 -2.49 26.85
C ASP A 153 -0.73 -2.55 28.17
N ASP A 154 -0.01 -2.51 29.29
CA ASP A 154 -0.60 -2.52 30.63
C ASP A 154 -1.46 -1.27 30.87
N VAL A 155 -2.76 -1.48 31.05
CA VAL A 155 -3.77 -0.45 31.26
C VAL A 155 -3.55 0.35 32.55
N GLN A 156 -2.83 -0.21 33.53
CA GLN A 156 -2.51 0.46 34.79
C GLN A 156 -1.32 1.41 34.65
N ARG A 157 -0.53 1.26 33.58
CA ARG A 157 0.66 2.07 33.34
C ARG A 157 0.38 3.14 32.29
N TYR A 158 0.14 4.36 32.76
CA TYR A 158 -0.15 5.53 31.90
C TYR A 158 0.87 5.75 30.77
N SER A 159 2.14 5.41 30.98
CA SER A 159 3.17 5.52 29.93
C SER A 159 2.99 4.52 28.78
N CYS A 160 2.30 3.39 29.00
CA CYS A 160 1.96 2.41 27.98
C CYS A 160 0.52 2.55 27.47
N ALA A 161 -0.42 3.04 28.28
CA ALA A 161 -1.83 3.18 27.92
C ALA A 161 -2.40 4.53 28.38
N PRO A 162 -2.06 5.64 27.70
CA PRO A 162 -2.41 6.98 28.16
C PRO A 162 -3.87 7.40 27.90
N GLY A 163 -4.57 6.76 26.96
CA GLY A 163 -5.96 7.05 26.62
C GLY A 163 -6.24 8.51 26.21
N GLY A 164 -7.44 8.99 26.54
CA GLY A 164 -7.84 10.39 26.39
C GLY A 164 -7.83 10.92 24.94
N LEU A 165 -7.34 12.15 24.76
CA LEU A 165 -7.27 12.82 23.46
C LEU A 165 -6.20 12.22 22.54
N ALA A 166 -5.10 11.74 23.11
CA ALA A 166 -4.01 11.12 22.35
C ALA A 166 -4.32 9.68 21.91
N GLY A 167 -5.22 9.00 22.62
CA GLY A 167 -5.57 7.59 22.41
C GLY A 167 -4.54 6.65 23.02
N ASN A 168 -4.84 5.35 22.98
CA ASN A 168 -3.88 4.32 23.37
C ASN A 168 -2.93 4.00 22.21
N TYR A 169 -1.85 3.27 22.51
CA TYR A 169 -0.90 2.83 21.50
C TYR A 169 -1.38 1.55 20.79
N ILE A 170 -0.66 1.15 19.74
CA ILE A 170 -1.03 0.01 18.88
C ILE A 170 -1.27 -1.27 19.68
N MET A 171 -0.50 -1.55 20.74
CA MET A 171 -0.63 -2.79 21.52
C MET A 171 -1.68 -2.72 22.62
N PHE A 172 -2.58 -1.74 22.59
CA PHE A 172 -3.72 -1.74 23.49
C PHE A 172 -4.67 -2.91 23.18
N HIS A 173 -5.07 -3.65 24.20
CA HIS A 173 -5.89 -4.88 24.07
C HIS A 173 -7.28 -4.68 23.44
N LEU A 174 -7.78 -3.44 23.35
CA LEU A 174 -9.04 -3.14 22.65
C LEU A 174 -8.76 -2.39 21.36
N SER A 175 -9.55 -2.70 20.33
CA SER A 175 -9.48 -2.01 19.04
C SER A 175 -9.82 -0.52 19.18
N GLY A 176 -8.92 0.34 18.70
CA GLY A 176 -9.16 1.78 18.59
C GLY A 176 -10.10 2.15 17.44
N ASP A 177 -10.31 3.45 17.24
CA ASP A 177 -11.05 3.99 16.08
C ASP A 177 -10.14 4.33 14.88
N GLY A 178 -8.82 4.24 15.07
CA GLY A 178 -7.82 4.62 14.06
C GLY A 178 -7.76 6.13 13.76
N LEU A 179 -8.27 6.99 14.64
CA LEU A 179 -8.30 8.45 14.44
C LEU A 179 -7.32 9.21 15.33
N LYS A 180 -6.90 8.61 16.46
CA LYS A 180 -6.08 9.28 17.46
C LYS A 180 -4.58 9.15 17.18
N PRO A 181 -3.75 10.13 17.60
CA PRO A 181 -2.31 10.14 17.31
C PRO A 181 -1.53 8.87 17.71
N ASN A 182 -1.87 8.27 18.85
CA ASN A 182 -1.15 7.10 19.36
C ASN A 182 -1.54 5.78 18.68
N HIS A 183 -2.68 5.72 17.97
CA HIS A 183 -3.11 4.50 17.25
C HIS A 183 -2.14 4.07 16.15
N PHE A 184 -1.18 4.91 15.79
CA PHE A 184 -0.17 4.65 14.76
C PHE A 184 1.25 4.55 15.33
N ARG A 185 1.39 4.35 16.65
CA ARG A 185 2.67 4.28 17.34
C ARG A 185 2.68 3.11 18.33
N PHE A 186 3.85 2.49 18.48
CA PHE A 186 4.12 1.61 19.61
C PHE A 186 4.41 2.43 20.87
N SER A 187 4.01 1.90 22.02
CA SER A 187 4.39 2.48 23.31
C SER A 187 5.88 2.21 23.59
N ALA A 188 6.46 2.92 24.56
CA ALA A 188 7.81 2.62 25.02
C ALA A 188 7.94 1.18 25.58
N CYS A 189 6.83 0.63 26.09
CA CYS A 189 6.76 -0.69 26.69
C CYS A 189 6.81 -1.77 25.60
N SER A 190 6.00 -1.62 24.55
CA SER A 190 6.04 -2.52 23.38
C SER A 190 7.40 -2.46 22.69
N ILE A 191 7.97 -1.27 22.50
CA ILE A 191 9.29 -1.09 21.88
C ILE A 191 10.38 -1.84 22.66
N ASN A 192 10.35 -1.78 23.99
CA ASN A 192 11.34 -2.47 24.82
C ASN A 192 11.25 -4.00 24.68
N SER A 193 10.04 -4.57 24.65
CA SER A 193 9.86 -6.02 24.45
C SER A 193 10.29 -6.45 23.05
N ILE A 194 9.88 -5.69 22.02
CA ILE A 194 10.30 -5.91 20.62
C ILE A 194 11.83 -5.89 20.49
N TYR A 195 12.48 -4.92 21.14
CA TYR A 195 13.94 -4.80 21.11
C TYR A 195 14.64 -6.04 21.69
N LYS A 196 14.14 -6.62 22.79
CA LYS A 196 14.72 -7.83 23.40
C LYS A 196 14.67 -9.02 22.45
N VAL A 197 13.52 -9.28 21.85
CA VAL A 197 13.36 -10.37 20.86
C VAL A 197 14.27 -10.14 19.66
N LEU A 198 14.25 -8.93 19.09
CA LEU A 198 15.10 -8.59 17.96
C LEU A 198 16.59 -8.78 18.28
N TYR A 199 17.02 -8.36 19.46
CA TYR A 199 18.40 -8.55 19.91
C TYR A 199 18.77 -10.04 19.91
N ILE A 200 17.92 -10.91 20.46
CA ILE A 200 18.18 -12.36 20.50
C ILE A 200 18.12 -12.98 19.09
N ARG A 201 17.06 -12.70 18.32
CA ARG A 201 16.86 -13.30 16.98
C ARG A 201 17.96 -12.89 16.01
N THR A 202 18.48 -11.67 16.12
CA THR A 202 19.59 -11.20 15.29
C THR A 202 20.95 -11.79 15.69
N GLN A 203 21.10 -12.38 16.87
CA GLN A 203 22.33 -13.11 17.23
C GLN A 203 22.28 -14.56 16.76
N ILE A 204 21.09 -15.17 16.71
CA ILE A 204 20.92 -16.62 16.47
C ILE A 204 20.60 -16.93 15.00
N ARG A 205 19.88 -16.04 14.29
CA ARG A 205 19.39 -16.27 12.91
C ARG A 205 19.42 -15.02 12.01
N ALA A 206 20.29 -14.04 12.28
CA ALA A 206 20.36 -12.82 11.45
C ALA A 206 20.74 -13.05 9.99
N ASP A 207 21.46 -14.13 9.68
CA ASP A 207 21.90 -14.50 8.35
C ASP A 207 20.87 -15.36 7.58
N VAL A 208 20.03 -16.09 8.31
CA VAL A 208 18.99 -16.97 7.74
C VAL A 208 17.66 -16.25 7.55
N CYS A 209 17.24 -15.44 8.52
CA CYS A 209 15.86 -14.93 8.59
C CYS A 209 15.73 -13.44 8.26
N PHE A 210 16.71 -12.62 8.65
CA PHE A 210 16.69 -11.18 8.39
C PHE A 210 17.60 -10.82 7.24
N LEU A 211 17.08 -10.02 6.31
CA LEU A 211 17.85 -9.60 5.17
C LEU A 211 18.68 -8.37 5.56
N LYS A 212 20.01 -8.48 5.46
CA LYS A 212 20.91 -7.32 5.55
C LYS A 212 20.51 -6.32 4.47
N LYS A 213 20.60 -5.03 4.80
CA LYS A 213 20.18 -3.89 3.96
C LYS A 213 20.50 -4.18 2.48
N TYR A 214 19.47 -4.44 1.69
CA TYR A 214 19.62 -4.78 0.28
C TYR A 214 20.41 -3.69 -0.44
N ALA A 215 21.55 -4.06 -1.02
CA ALA A 215 22.18 -3.25 -2.06
C ALA A 215 21.20 -3.22 -3.25
N GLY A 216 20.96 -2.03 -3.79
CA GLY A 216 19.85 -1.74 -4.70
C GLY A 216 19.76 -2.71 -5.87
N PHE A 217 18.61 -3.37 -5.98
CA PHE A 217 18.16 -4.06 -7.17
C PHE A 217 17.22 -3.15 -7.94
N CYS A 218 17.31 -3.11 -9.27
CA CYS A 218 16.23 -2.56 -10.10
C CYS A 218 14.96 -3.38 -9.76
N GLY A 219 13.83 -2.71 -9.46
CA GLY A 219 12.52 -3.39 -9.36
C GLY A 219 11.72 -3.34 -8.05
N ASN A 220 12.17 -2.65 -6.98
CA ASN A 220 11.35 -2.48 -5.75
C ASN A 220 11.10 -1.00 -5.43
N ILE A 221 9.89 -0.57 -5.07
CA ILE A 221 9.62 0.84 -4.72
C ILE A 221 9.96 1.08 -3.24
N PHE A 222 11.23 1.42 -2.97
CA PHE A 222 11.65 2.09 -1.74
C PHE A 222 12.40 3.38 -2.08
N ILE A 223 12.00 4.48 -1.45
CA ILE A 223 12.69 5.77 -1.49
C ILE A 223 13.21 6.03 -0.08
N ASP A 224 14.53 6.18 0.08
CA ASP A 224 15.12 6.71 1.30
C ASP A 224 15.42 8.22 1.17
N ASN A 225 15.55 8.90 2.31
CA ASN A 225 15.85 10.33 2.39
C ASN A 225 17.32 10.67 2.05
N ALA A 226 18.10 9.75 1.49
CA ALA A 226 19.50 9.94 1.13
C ALA A 226 19.74 9.90 -0.39
N GLY A 227 18.68 9.88 -1.21
CA GLY A 227 18.81 9.91 -2.67
C GLY A 227 19.36 8.62 -3.27
N LYS A 228 19.31 7.50 -2.52
CA LYS A 228 19.64 6.16 -3.05
C LYS A 228 18.35 5.33 -3.07
N GLY A 229 17.43 5.76 -3.92
CA GLY A 229 16.18 5.07 -4.22
C GLY A 229 16.31 4.17 -5.44
N ASN A 230 15.49 3.13 -5.46
CA ASN A 230 15.40 2.15 -6.54
C ASN A 230 14.93 2.79 -7.86
N ILE A 231 15.36 2.18 -8.94
CA ILE A 231 15.34 2.79 -10.27
C ILE A 231 14.27 2.06 -11.10
N PRO A 232 13.28 2.77 -11.68
CA PRO A 232 12.25 2.16 -12.52
C PRO A 232 12.86 1.52 -13.78
N VAL A 233 12.10 0.69 -14.50
CA VAL A 233 12.48 0.28 -15.86
C VAL A 233 12.69 1.57 -16.69
N ASN A 234 13.81 1.66 -17.42
CA ASN A 234 14.34 2.88 -18.06
C ASN A 234 14.81 4.00 -17.13
N GLY A 235 14.86 3.78 -15.82
CA GLY A 235 15.46 4.70 -14.87
C GLY A 235 16.98 4.62 -14.86
N LEU A 236 17.64 5.68 -14.39
CA LEU A 236 19.09 5.79 -14.34
C LEU A 236 19.71 5.06 -13.14
N CYS A 237 20.68 4.17 -13.40
CA CYS A 237 21.41 3.38 -12.41
C CYS A 237 22.90 3.74 -12.34
N GLN A 238 23.60 3.24 -11.30
CA GLN A 238 25.03 3.50 -11.07
C GLN A 238 25.42 5.00 -11.05
N ASN A 239 24.66 5.88 -10.39
CA ASN A 239 24.89 7.34 -10.42
C ASN A 239 24.77 7.97 -11.83
N GLY A 240 23.91 7.41 -12.70
CA GLY A 240 23.57 8.02 -13.99
C GLY A 240 24.39 7.53 -15.18
N VAL A 241 25.26 6.54 -15.01
CA VAL A 241 26.04 5.93 -16.12
C VAL A 241 25.38 4.71 -16.78
N GLY A 242 24.21 4.30 -16.31
CA GLY A 242 23.44 3.22 -16.94
C GLY A 242 21.94 3.38 -16.79
N PHE A 243 21.16 2.48 -17.42
CA PHE A 243 19.72 2.38 -17.27
C PHE A 243 19.27 0.97 -16.89
N CYS A 244 18.14 0.84 -16.19
CA CYS A 244 17.54 -0.47 -15.89
C CYS A 244 16.76 -0.99 -17.12
N ASP A 245 17.14 -2.18 -17.59
CA ASP A 245 16.51 -2.93 -18.68
C ASP A 245 15.18 -3.58 -18.25
N GLU A 246 14.41 -4.13 -19.21
CA GLU A 246 13.17 -4.89 -18.94
C GLU A 246 13.42 -6.13 -18.07
N ASP A 247 14.64 -6.69 -18.13
CA ASP A 247 15.12 -7.80 -17.28
C ASP A 247 15.59 -7.37 -15.88
N LEU A 248 15.34 -6.12 -15.47
CA LEU A 248 15.78 -5.54 -14.18
C LEU A 248 17.31 -5.53 -13.99
N ALA A 249 18.07 -5.53 -15.09
CA ALA A 249 19.53 -5.40 -15.10
C ALA A 249 19.97 -3.96 -15.40
N CYS A 250 20.99 -3.46 -14.69
CA CYS A 250 21.59 -2.16 -14.97
C CYS A 250 22.57 -2.26 -16.16
N ARG A 251 22.23 -1.66 -17.31
CA ARG A 251 23.04 -1.62 -18.54
C ARG A 251 23.77 -0.27 -18.65
N GLN A 252 25.07 -0.26 -18.91
CA GLN A 252 25.83 1.00 -19.11
C GLN A 252 25.55 1.64 -20.47
N LEU A 253 25.48 2.96 -20.49
CA LEU A 253 25.39 3.73 -21.73
C LEU A 253 26.81 3.96 -22.30
N ASP A 254 27.10 3.41 -23.48
CA ASP A 254 28.34 3.71 -24.20
C ASP A 254 28.23 5.11 -24.85
N ASP A 255 28.79 6.10 -24.14
CA ASP A 255 28.68 7.54 -24.40
C ASP A 255 29.27 7.98 -25.77
N LYS A 256 29.99 7.08 -26.45
CA LYS A 256 30.64 7.36 -27.74
C LYS A 256 29.71 7.36 -28.94
N HIS A 257 28.61 6.60 -28.92
CA HIS A 257 27.70 6.49 -30.08
C HIS A 257 26.61 7.57 -30.10
N LEU A 258 26.10 8.01 -28.95
CA LEU A 258 24.97 8.94 -28.88
C LEU A 258 25.33 10.37 -29.37
N ARG A 259 26.58 10.80 -29.15
CA ARG A 259 27.05 12.12 -29.58
C ARG A 259 27.16 12.27 -31.10
N SER A 260 27.51 11.20 -31.82
CA SER A 260 27.62 11.25 -33.29
C SER A 260 26.26 11.32 -33.98
N ASP A 261 25.23 10.70 -33.39
CA ASP A 261 23.90 10.59 -34.00
C ASP A 261 23.08 11.88 -33.80
N ILE A 262 23.15 12.48 -32.61
CA ILE A 262 22.53 13.79 -32.35
C ILE A 262 23.19 14.89 -33.17
N ALA A 263 24.52 14.87 -33.32
CA ALA A 263 25.24 15.85 -34.13
C ALA A 263 24.88 15.76 -35.63
N ARG A 264 24.49 14.59 -36.13
CA ARG A 264 24.00 14.42 -37.51
C ARG A 264 22.59 14.99 -37.71
N LEU A 265 21.70 14.85 -36.74
CA LEU A 265 20.31 15.33 -36.84
C LEU A 265 20.19 16.86 -36.92
N PHE A 266 21.09 17.60 -36.26
CA PHE A 266 21.05 19.07 -36.26
C PHE A 266 21.87 19.73 -37.37
N LYS A 267 22.67 18.97 -38.13
CA LYS A 267 23.52 19.51 -39.20
C LYS A 267 22.74 19.85 -40.47
N ASP A 268 21.61 19.17 -40.72
CA ASP A 268 20.82 19.34 -41.96
C ASP A 268 19.64 20.33 -41.85
N SER A 269 19.32 20.83 -40.64
CA SER A 269 18.09 21.62 -40.40
C SER A 269 18.35 23.08 -39.99
N THR A 270 19.47 23.68 -40.42
CA THR A 270 19.81 25.08 -40.09
C THR A 270 19.85 26.03 -41.28
N SER A 271 19.77 25.53 -42.52
CA SER A 271 19.83 26.38 -43.73
C SER A 271 18.46 26.71 -44.34
N VAL A 272 17.42 25.92 -44.08
CA VAL A 272 16.09 26.09 -44.70
C VAL A 272 15.22 27.12 -43.95
N THR A 273 15.41 27.25 -42.64
CA THR A 273 14.53 28.04 -41.75
C THR A 273 14.79 29.55 -41.80
N LEU A 274 16.04 29.96 -42.06
CA LEU A 274 16.42 31.39 -42.07
C LEU A 274 15.95 32.14 -43.33
N ASN A 275 15.92 31.47 -44.50
CA ASN A 275 15.44 32.10 -45.74
C ASN A 275 13.92 32.30 -45.78
N PHE A 276 13.15 31.45 -45.09
CA PHE A 276 11.69 31.58 -45.03
C PHE A 276 11.23 32.76 -44.16
N LEU A 277 11.95 33.03 -43.06
CA LEU A 277 11.69 34.16 -42.16
C LEU A 277 12.05 35.52 -42.79
N ALA A 278 13.09 35.57 -43.63
CA ALA A 278 13.47 36.79 -44.34
C ALA A 278 12.45 37.19 -45.42
N ASN A 279 11.85 36.23 -46.15
CA ASN A 279 10.93 36.52 -47.24
C ASN A 279 9.47 36.78 -46.82
N ASN A 280 9.05 36.32 -45.64
CA ASN A 280 7.64 36.36 -45.22
C ASN A 280 7.38 37.21 -43.96
N TRP A 281 8.29 38.12 -43.62
CA TRP A 281 8.22 38.96 -42.40
C TRP A 281 6.93 39.79 -42.30
N TYR A 282 6.31 40.13 -43.43
CA TYR A 282 5.06 40.89 -43.48
C TYR A 282 3.84 40.13 -42.92
N ILE A 283 3.88 38.80 -42.86
CA ILE A 283 2.80 37.97 -42.29
C ILE A 283 2.71 38.17 -40.77
N ALA A 284 3.85 38.34 -40.10
CA ALA A 284 3.91 38.60 -38.66
C ALA A 284 3.32 39.97 -38.31
N ILE A 285 3.46 40.96 -39.20
CA ILE A 285 2.88 42.29 -38.99
C ILE A 285 1.38 42.27 -39.20
N LEU A 286 0.90 41.59 -40.25
CA LEU A 286 -0.53 41.45 -40.52
C LEU A 286 -1.28 40.74 -39.40
N SER A 287 -0.69 39.71 -38.79
CA SER A 287 -1.31 38.99 -37.66
C SER A 287 -1.45 39.89 -36.43
N VAL A 288 -0.43 40.69 -36.10
CA VAL A 288 -0.47 41.61 -34.97
C VAL A 288 -1.53 42.71 -35.18
N THR A 289 -1.59 43.29 -36.39
CA THR A 289 -2.61 44.31 -36.69
C THR A 289 -4.03 43.76 -36.67
N GLY A 290 -4.23 42.51 -37.12
CA GLY A 290 -5.53 41.85 -37.09
C GLY A 290 -6.02 41.57 -35.67
N VAL A 291 -5.14 41.12 -34.79
CA VAL A 291 -5.47 40.88 -33.37
C VAL A 291 -5.81 42.19 -32.66
N SER A 292 -5.05 43.27 -32.89
CA SER A 292 -5.36 44.57 -32.30
C SER A 292 -6.74 45.10 -32.74
N PHE A 293 -7.13 44.91 -34.00
CA PHE A 293 -8.43 45.34 -34.51
C PHE A 293 -9.58 44.55 -33.87
N LEU A 294 -9.42 43.24 -33.68
CA LEU A 294 -10.40 42.39 -32.99
C LEU A 294 -10.58 42.80 -31.52
N VAL A 295 -9.49 43.14 -30.82
CA VAL A 295 -9.55 43.64 -29.45
C VAL A 295 -10.31 44.97 -29.35
N VAL A 296 -10.11 45.88 -30.31
CA VAL A 296 -10.85 47.16 -30.35
C VAL A 296 -12.33 46.94 -30.61
N ILE A 297 -12.70 46.06 -31.54
CA ILE A 297 -14.11 45.70 -31.79
C ILE A 297 -14.74 45.09 -30.53
N PHE A 298 -14.03 44.19 -29.85
CA PHE A 298 -14.51 43.58 -28.61
C PHE A 298 -14.75 44.63 -27.50
N MET A 299 -13.85 45.61 -27.34
CA MET A 299 -14.03 46.71 -26.39
C MET A 299 -15.20 47.64 -26.75
N LEU A 300 -15.47 47.86 -28.05
CA LEU A 300 -16.58 48.70 -28.51
C LEU A 300 -17.94 48.00 -28.33
N VAL A 301 -18.01 46.68 -28.52
CA VAL A 301 -19.25 45.89 -28.36
C VAL A 301 -19.64 45.72 -26.88
N HIS A 302 -18.68 45.59 -25.96
CA HIS A 302 -18.96 45.32 -24.55
C HIS A 302 -19.20 46.54 -23.66
N ARG A 303 -19.32 47.75 -24.23
CA ARG A 303 -19.36 49.01 -23.45
C ARG A 303 -20.68 49.30 -22.72
N LYS A 304 -21.64 48.37 -22.66
CA LYS A 304 -22.88 48.53 -21.87
C LYS A 304 -23.30 47.24 -21.17
N ALA A 305 -22.81 47.00 -19.97
CA ALA A 305 -23.43 46.06 -19.03
C ALA A 305 -23.63 46.74 -17.66
N LYS A 306 -24.89 46.78 -17.21
CA LYS A 306 -25.34 47.33 -15.92
C LYS A 306 -24.85 46.44 -14.74
N PRO A 307 -24.80 46.94 -13.49
CA PRO A 307 -24.08 46.27 -12.40
C PRO A 307 -24.78 44.98 -11.90
N VAL A 308 -24.01 43.89 -11.86
CA VAL A 308 -24.41 42.47 -11.73
C VAL A 308 -24.62 41.99 -10.28
N GLN A 309 -24.49 42.86 -9.28
CA GLN A 309 -24.30 42.41 -7.89
C GLN A 309 -25.55 41.89 -7.16
N SER A 310 -26.79 42.28 -7.52
CA SER A 310 -27.98 41.84 -6.77
C SER A 310 -28.72 40.62 -7.35
N MET A 311 -28.61 40.37 -8.67
CA MET A 311 -29.20 39.17 -9.31
C MET A 311 -28.30 37.94 -9.15
N ALA A 312 -26.98 38.09 -9.27
CA ALA A 312 -26.03 36.98 -9.09
C ALA A 312 -26.07 36.35 -7.69
N TYR A 313 -26.43 37.12 -6.65
CA TYR A 313 -26.55 36.62 -5.29
C TYR A 313 -27.82 35.77 -5.06
N LYS A 314 -28.94 36.09 -5.74
CA LYS A 314 -30.18 35.29 -5.65
C LYS A 314 -30.11 34.05 -6.54
N ASP A 315 -29.58 34.18 -7.75
CA ASP A 315 -29.41 33.05 -8.67
C ASP A 315 -28.33 32.09 -8.19
N GLY A 316 -27.25 32.58 -7.58
CA GLY A 316 -26.21 31.75 -6.97
C GLY A 316 -26.72 30.87 -5.82
N ARG A 317 -27.63 31.38 -4.98
CA ARG A 317 -28.23 30.57 -3.90
C ARG A 317 -29.18 29.50 -4.41
N MET A 318 -29.99 29.81 -5.42
CA MET A 318 -30.87 28.82 -6.04
C MET A 318 -30.07 27.77 -6.83
N ALA A 319 -29.02 28.18 -7.54
CA ALA A 319 -28.12 27.27 -8.25
C ALA A 319 -27.36 26.37 -7.28
N TYR A 320 -26.92 26.89 -6.13
CA TYR A 320 -26.28 26.09 -5.08
C TYR A 320 -27.27 25.09 -4.46
N ALA A 321 -28.50 25.53 -4.14
CA ALA A 321 -29.52 24.64 -3.59
C ALA A 321 -29.93 23.54 -4.58
N TRP A 322 -30.05 23.87 -5.88
CA TRP A 322 -30.29 22.89 -6.94
C TRP A 322 -29.11 21.94 -7.16
N PHE A 323 -27.89 22.44 -7.06
CA PHE A 323 -26.68 21.63 -7.16
C PHE A 323 -26.59 20.64 -5.99
N GLU A 324 -26.89 21.07 -4.77
CA GLU A 324 -26.93 20.22 -3.59
C GLU A 324 -28.07 19.18 -3.67
N ALA A 325 -29.25 19.57 -4.17
CA ALA A 325 -30.36 18.65 -4.41
C ALA A 325 -30.02 17.59 -5.47
N ARG A 326 -29.34 17.97 -6.56
CA ARG A 326 -28.85 17.03 -7.58
C ARG A 326 -27.79 16.08 -7.04
N LEU A 327 -26.88 16.56 -6.20
CA LEU A 327 -25.88 15.70 -5.54
C LEU A 327 -26.55 14.69 -4.60
N ARG A 328 -27.59 15.10 -3.86
CA ARG A 328 -28.37 14.19 -3.00
C ARG A 328 -29.16 13.18 -3.82
N LEU A 329 -29.78 13.59 -4.93
CA LEU A 329 -30.47 12.69 -5.84
C LEU A 329 -29.50 11.69 -6.46
N GLN A 330 -28.35 12.13 -6.96
CA GLN A 330 -27.31 11.22 -7.47
C GLN A 330 -26.81 10.24 -6.40
N LYS A 331 -26.72 10.69 -5.15
CA LYS A 331 -26.32 9.82 -4.05
C LYS A 331 -27.40 8.76 -3.75
N ILE A 332 -28.67 9.16 -3.71
CA ILE A 332 -29.80 8.25 -3.49
C ILE A 332 -29.97 7.29 -4.66
N GLU A 333 -29.83 7.77 -5.90
CA GLU A 333 -29.92 6.97 -7.12
C GLU A 333 -28.77 5.96 -7.17
N LYS A 334 -27.56 6.35 -6.74
CA LYS A 334 -26.43 5.44 -6.58
C LYS A 334 -26.61 4.45 -5.43
N GLU A 335 -27.18 4.87 -4.30
CA GLU A 335 -27.53 3.96 -3.20
C GLU A 335 -28.64 2.98 -3.61
N LEU A 336 -29.58 3.40 -4.48
CA LEU A 336 -30.63 2.56 -5.05
C LEU A 336 -30.06 1.60 -6.11
N GLU A 337 -29.16 2.06 -6.97
CA GLU A 337 -28.40 1.20 -7.89
C GLU A 337 -27.50 0.22 -7.12
N GLU A 338 -26.89 0.60 -5.99
CA GLU A 338 -26.11 -0.32 -5.14
C GLU A 338 -27.00 -1.35 -4.43
N LEU A 339 -28.26 -1.03 -4.15
CA LEU A 339 -29.26 -1.98 -3.61
C LEU A 339 -29.82 -2.90 -4.70
N ASP A 340 -30.06 -2.39 -5.91
CA ASP A 340 -30.56 -3.15 -7.06
C ASP A 340 -29.45 -3.94 -7.77
N ALA A 341 -28.18 -3.53 -7.64
CA ALA A 341 -27.00 -4.22 -8.16
C ALA A 341 -26.32 -5.12 -7.12
N TYR A 342 -27.04 -5.57 -6.08
CA TYR A 342 -26.59 -6.70 -5.26
C TYR A 342 -26.66 -7.99 -6.08
N GLU A 343 -25.67 -8.17 -6.96
CA GLU A 343 -25.32 -9.47 -7.51
C GLU A 343 -24.45 -10.23 -6.49
N PRO A 344 -24.59 -11.56 -6.38
CA PRO A 344 -23.68 -12.38 -5.58
C PRO A 344 -22.23 -12.17 -6.05
N PRO A 345 -21.22 -12.33 -5.16
CA PRO A 345 -19.84 -11.97 -5.48
C PRO A 345 -19.38 -12.72 -6.74
N GLN A 346 -19.15 -11.98 -7.82
CA GLN A 346 -18.50 -12.51 -9.00
C GLN A 346 -17.02 -12.72 -8.68
N THR A 347 -16.57 -13.97 -8.84
CA THR A 347 -15.15 -14.35 -8.82
C THR A 347 -14.35 -13.44 -9.74
N TYR A 348 -13.51 -12.58 -9.18
CA TYR A 348 -12.68 -11.67 -9.97
C TYR A 348 -11.72 -12.45 -10.86
N SER A 349 -11.47 -11.95 -12.07
CA SER A 349 -10.41 -12.49 -12.91
C SER A 349 -9.05 -12.24 -12.26
N TYR A 350 -8.13 -13.20 -12.40
CA TYR A 350 -6.78 -13.13 -11.82
C TYR A 350 -6.05 -11.80 -12.09
N PRO A 351 -6.08 -11.22 -13.31
CA PRO A 351 -5.46 -9.92 -13.57
C PRO A 351 -6.03 -8.78 -12.71
N VAL A 352 -7.34 -8.78 -12.41
CA VAL A 352 -8.00 -7.76 -11.59
C VAL A 352 -7.57 -7.88 -10.12
N ALA A 353 -7.43 -9.10 -9.62
CA ALA A 353 -6.96 -9.33 -8.26
C ALA A 353 -5.48 -8.99 -8.07
N ILE A 354 -4.62 -9.33 -9.03
CA ILE A 354 -3.20 -8.92 -9.03
C ILE A 354 -3.09 -7.39 -8.98
N HIS A 355 -3.90 -6.71 -9.79
CA HIS A 355 -3.93 -5.25 -9.79
C HIS A 355 -4.38 -4.69 -8.42
N ARG A 356 -5.41 -5.28 -7.81
CA ARG A 356 -5.90 -4.89 -6.48
C ARG A 356 -4.89 -5.15 -5.36
N LEU A 357 -4.19 -6.30 -5.38
CA LEU A 357 -3.12 -6.62 -4.43
C LEU A 357 -1.92 -5.70 -4.58
N SER A 358 -1.57 -5.32 -5.81
CA SER A 358 -0.51 -4.34 -6.04
C SER A 358 -0.84 -2.97 -5.45
N TYR A 359 -2.11 -2.64 -5.22
CA TYR A 359 -2.51 -1.44 -4.48
C TYR A 359 -2.51 -1.62 -2.96
N GLN A 360 -2.81 -2.82 -2.47
CA GLN A 360 -2.76 -3.12 -1.04
C GLN A 360 -1.31 -3.23 -0.55
N PHE A 361 -0.42 -3.71 -1.42
CA PHE A 361 1.01 -3.87 -1.21
C PHE A 361 1.82 -3.12 -2.28
N PRO A 362 1.80 -1.77 -2.28
CA PRO A 362 2.40 -0.97 -3.35
C PRO A 362 3.92 -1.12 -3.47
N SER A 363 4.57 -1.65 -2.44
CA SER A 363 6.02 -1.92 -2.43
C SER A 363 6.40 -3.32 -2.91
N ALA A 364 5.43 -4.22 -3.17
CA ALA A 364 5.69 -5.60 -3.60
C ALA A 364 5.67 -5.71 -5.14
N PRO A 365 6.71 -6.29 -5.78
CA PRO A 365 6.69 -6.49 -7.23
C PRO A 365 5.68 -7.58 -7.62
N LYS A 366 5.06 -7.47 -8.79
CA LYS A 366 4.04 -8.46 -9.24
C LYS A 366 4.58 -9.90 -9.29
N SER A 367 5.89 -10.06 -9.49
CA SER A 367 6.58 -11.35 -9.54
C SER A 367 6.54 -12.14 -8.22
N VAL A 368 6.29 -11.49 -7.07
CA VAL A 368 6.15 -12.20 -5.80
C VAL A 368 4.78 -12.88 -5.64
N ILE A 369 3.83 -12.63 -6.56
CA ILE A 369 2.49 -13.18 -6.47
C ILE A 369 2.43 -14.52 -7.22
N SER A 370 2.19 -15.60 -6.49
CA SER A 370 1.98 -16.95 -7.00
C SER A 370 0.56 -17.42 -6.73
N GLU A 371 -0.01 -18.16 -7.67
CA GLU A 371 -1.25 -18.93 -7.47
C GLU A 371 -1.02 -20.12 -6.54
#